data_AF-A0A2D5Z448-F1
#
_entry.id   AF-A0A2D5Z448-F1
#
_cell.length_a   1.000
_cell.length_b   1.000
_cell.length_c   1.000
_cell.angle_alpha   90.00
_cell.angle_beta   90.00
_cell.angle_gamma   90.00
#
_symmetry.space_group_name_H-M   'P 1'
#
loop_
_entity.id
_entity.type
_entity.pdbx_description
1 polymer ?
#
loop_
_entity_poly.entity_id
_entity_poly.type
_entity_poly.pdbx_seq_one_letter_code
_entity_poly.pdbx_strand_id
1 'polypeptide(L)'
;MNAKTPRMAVCVTLAFLAAAIAPWPATAGAATDGARKGGYVDVRSYLPKGYVTDGSVDYRVHIQKCFDEHAYVYFPGSDDPAKPMIYGSTAGLKTRPFSVVRFGTNAILKRLPCFNDLLVLGLGTHLIGAVIDGNKYAHWPLMKDREIEYYAYVAGHGVVLGGQNVIKDCFVFDLAGIAFGGWNSSDNKIYRSRAENCGFLEAMGADFFSGEYASADGFYFSGGSRNNIVKDCEAYDCSRWGFVLTEGTRDNTIVDCRGGNVHFKCYGFIDVEGNEHANSLVRCRSHNSHITVMGSQNDLFSCVASHIDAQNASFVRIIACTTTGGPILVGGTLTSLERNAKPSAMVLFNRVFLSRPYDGGGIRVTCSDGKSIVANNTVYAYEHARRRARGLALRNVAVNNGNQVTYGKWDKEIAQFEKPYYLRARVDLEFLQRRRLEVARMRLEKYLPTMGIEGRPSHQRILLGEFPFKWDEDDVGQAQRWDDPSRRPKDLDKSYIGRHWRTDHTFGPPPVGWHFVTFDLPDEHADRKVFLHFGAVDGLATAYLNGTQLGTHDGNAETSWNQPFHFEVTDQVRAGSNDLALRIAPEMLLGGPFRPVSIVVE
;
A
#
# COMPACT_ATOMS: atom_id res chain seq x y z
N MET A 1 62.16 4.26 22.54
CA MET A 1 62.21 3.29 23.66
C MET A 1 60.87 2.56 23.67
N ASN A 2 60.72 1.50 22.86
CA ASN A 2 60.84 0.10 23.26
C ASN A 2 60.17 -0.26 24.60
N ALA A 3 58.99 -0.91 24.52
CA ALA A 3 58.74 -2.22 25.11
C ALA A 3 57.46 -2.86 24.53
N LYS A 4 57.66 -3.90 23.70
CA LYS A 4 56.71 -4.98 23.35
C LYS A 4 56.56 -5.87 24.61
N THR A 5 55.47 -6.57 24.95
CA THR A 5 54.68 -7.70 24.36
C THR A 5 53.89 -8.32 25.56
N PRO A 6 53.02 -9.35 25.46
CA PRO A 6 52.47 -10.07 24.31
C PRO A 6 50.93 -10.31 24.34
N ARG A 7 50.40 -10.70 23.16
CA ARG A 7 49.09 -11.34 23.00
C ARG A 7 49.17 -12.81 23.45
N MET A 8 48.21 -13.25 24.26
CA MET A 8 47.94 -14.67 24.51
C MET A 8 46.70 -15.08 23.70
N ALA A 9 46.91 -16.00 22.77
CA ALA A 9 45.86 -16.75 22.11
C ALA A 9 45.35 -17.82 23.07
N VAL A 10 44.04 -17.86 23.31
CA VAL A 10 43.39 -18.96 24.01
C VAL A 10 42.66 -19.80 22.96
N CYS A 11 43.23 -20.97 22.72
CA CYS A 11 42.65 -22.07 21.98
C CYS A 11 41.74 -22.84 22.95
N VAL A 12 40.44 -22.86 22.70
CA VAL A 12 39.52 -23.80 23.35
C VAL A 12 38.89 -24.67 22.28
N THR A 13 39.29 -25.93 22.35
CA THR A 13 38.91 -27.09 21.57
C THR A 13 37.41 -27.37 21.73
N LEU A 14 36.64 -27.34 20.64
CA LEU A 14 35.33 -28.00 20.59
C LEU A 14 35.47 -29.32 19.83
N ALA A 15 35.26 -30.40 20.57
CA ALA A 15 35.29 -31.77 20.07
C ALA A 15 34.19 -31.99 19.02
N PHE A 16 34.60 -32.48 17.85
CA PHE A 16 33.72 -33.03 16.83
C PHE A 16 33.16 -34.38 17.31
N LEU A 17 31.84 -34.50 17.40
CA LEU A 17 31.17 -35.80 17.38
C LEU A 17 30.87 -36.14 15.91
N ALA A 18 31.79 -36.88 15.29
CA ALA A 18 31.54 -37.57 14.04
C ALA A 18 30.81 -38.89 14.35
N ALA A 19 29.54 -38.98 14.01
CA ALA A 19 28.83 -40.26 13.94
C ALA A 19 28.94 -40.81 12.52
N ALA A 20 29.45 -42.05 12.46
CA ALA A 20 29.85 -42.82 11.29
C ALA A 20 28.87 -42.79 10.11
N ILE A 21 29.41 -42.45 8.94
CA ILE A 21 28.83 -42.80 7.63
C ILE A 21 29.41 -44.16 7.26
N ALA A 22 28.59 -45.20 7.27
CA ALA A 22 28.94 -46.48 6.67
C ALA A 22 28.83 -46.38 5.13
N PRO A 23 29.78 -46.93 4.36
CA PRO A 23 29.64 -46.99 2.91
C PRO A 23 28.72 -48.17 2.54
N TRP A 24 27.66 -47.90 1.78
CA TRP A 24 26.88 -48.94 1.12
C TRP A 24 27.23 -49.04 -0.36
N PRO A 25 27.17 -50.26 -0.93
CA PRO A 25 27.91 -50.61 -2.12
C PRO A 25 27.28 -50.04 -3.39
N ALA A 26 28.13 -49.70 -4.34
CA ALA A 26 27.75 -49.47 -5.71
C ALA A 26 27.35 -50.80 -6.36
N THR A 27 26.13 -50.90 -6.86
CA THR A 27 25.77 -51.82 -7.95
C THR A 27 24.87 -51.11 -8.95
N ALA A 28 25.29 -51.17 -10.21
CA ALA A 28 24.64 -50.62 -11.38
C ALA A 28 23.32 -51.33 -11.70
N GLY A 29 22.39 -50.57 -12.28
CA GLY A 29 21.14 -51.05 -12.88
C GLY A 29 20.31 -49.85 -13.33
N ALA A 30 20.49 -49.44 -14.58
CA ALA A 30 19.73 -48.36 -15.19
C ALA A 30 18.26 -48.79 -15.38
N ALA A 31 17.35 -48.10 -14.69
CA ALA A 31 15.94 -48.00 -15.04
C ALA A 31 15.47 -46.59 -14.65
N THR A 32 14.70 -45.98 -15.53
CA THR A 32 14.18 -44.61 -15.45
C THR A 32 13.28 -44.41 -14.24
N ASP A 33 13.83 -43.87 -13.14
CA ASP A 33 13.06 -43.31 -12.04
C ASP A 33 13.57 -41.91 -11.74
N GLY A 34 12.65 -40.94 -11.71
CA GLY A 34 12.95 -39.52 -11.55
C GLY A 34 13.91 -39.25 -10.40
N ALA A 35 15.00 -38.53 -10.68
CA ALA A 35 16.09 -38.31 -9.74
C ALA A 35 15.57 -37.67 -8.43
N ARG A 36 15.45 -38.48 -7.37
CA ARG A 36 15.11 -38.00 -6.03
C ARG A 36 16.30 -37.28 -5.42
N LYS A 37 16.34 -35.94 -5.49
CA LYS A 37 17.33 -35.15 -4.73
C LYS A 37 16.79 -34.93 -3.32
N GLY A 38 17.34 -35.65 -2.34
CA GLY A 38 16.95 -35.52 -0.93
C GLY A 38 15.51 -35.95 -0.61
N GLY A 39 14.94 -36.90 -1.38
CA GLY A 39 13.58 -37.41 -1.20
C GLY A 39 12.48 -36.67 -1.98
N TYR A 40 12.82 -35.57 -2.68
CA TYR A 40 11.89 -34.81 -3.51
C TYR A 40 12.00 -35.23 -4.98
N VAL A 41 10.88 -35.23 -5.69
CA VAL A 41 10.86 -35.37 -7.14
C VAL A 41 11.14 -34.01 -7.79
N ASP A 42 12.13 -33.98 -8.67
CA ASP A 42 12.47 -32.80 -9.47
C ASP A 42 11.38 -32.58 -10.53
N VAL A 43 10.69 -31.44 -10.49
CA VAL A 43 9.58 -31.13 -11.40
C VAL A 43 9.99 -31.20 -12.88
N ARG A 44 11.28 -30.99 -13.19
CA ARG A 44 11.80 -31.05 -14.56
C ARG A 44 11.71 -32.44 -15.17
N SER A 45 11.62 -33.50 -14.37
CA SER A 45 11.43 -34.86 -14.92
C SER A 45 10.08 -35.05 -15.61
N TYR A 46 9.12 -34.14 -15.37
CA TYR A 46 7.82 -34.14 -16.02
C TYR A 46 7.74 -33.22 -17.24
N LEU A 47 8.74 -32.34 -17.42
CA LEU A 47 8.77 -31.38 -18.52
C LEU A 47 9.16 -32.08 -19.83
N PRO A 48 8.65 -31.60 -20.98
CA PRO A 48 8.97 -32.20 -22.28
C PRO A 48 10.47 -32.06 -22.61
N LYS A 49 10.98 -32.94 -23.48
CA LYS A 49 12.37 -32.88 -23.94
C LYS A 49 12.63 -31.52 -24.62
N GLY A 50 13.72 -30.85 -24.23
CA GLY A 50 14.07 -29.53 -24.75
C GLY A 50 13.30 -28.37 -24.10
N TYR A 51 12.73 -28.57 -22.90
CA TYR A 51 12.09 -27.51 -22.13
C TYR A 51 13.01 -26.29 -21.97
N VAL A 52 12.38 -25.12 -21.82
CA VAL A 52 13.04 -23.84 -21.51
C VAL A 52 12.50 -23.34 -20.17
N THR A 53 13.26 -22.50 -19.47
CA THR A 53 12.86 -21.95 -18.17
C THR A 53 12.98 -20.43 -18.14
N ASP A 54 12.46 -19.78 -19.17
CA ASP A 54 12.36 -18.32 -19.30
C ASP A 54 10.95 -17.80 -18.96
N GLY A 55 10.05 -18.69 -18.58
CA GLY A 55 8.67 -18.38 -18.22
C GLY A 55 7.77 -18.09 -19.43
N SER A 56 8.19 -18.40 -20.66
CA SER A 56 7.37 -18.23 -21.86
C SER A 56 6.42 -19.39 -22.15
N VAL A 57 6.72 -20.58 -21.61
CA VAL A 57 5.96 -21.81 -21.87
C VAL A 57 5.06 -22.16 -20.69
N ASP A 58 3.81 -22.51 -21.00
CA ASP A 58 2.86 -23.04 -20.04
C ASP A 58 3.14 -24.52 -19.75
N TYR A 59 3.65 -24.80 -18.55
CA TYR A 59 3.92 -26.15 -18.09
C TYR A 59 2.84 -26.71 -17.16
N ARG A 60 1.68 -26.05 -17.05
CA ARG A 60 0.60 -26.44 -16.13
C ARG A 60 0.32 -27.94 -16.14
N VAL A 61 0.07 -28.55 -17.30
CA VAL A 61 -0.29 -29.98 -17.42
C VAL A 61 0.81 -30.89 -16.87
N HIS A 62 2.07 -30.54 -17.15
CA HIS A 62 3.24 -31.30 -16.71
C HIS A 62 3.46 -31.19 -15.19
N ILE A 63 3.38 -29.96 -14.66
CA ILE A 63 3.57 -29.68 -13.24
C ILE A 63 2.41 -30.27 -12.43
N GLN A 64 1.17 -30.15 -12.92
CA GLN A 64 0.01 -30.73 -12.25
C GLN A 64 0.14 -32.25 -12.17
N LYS A 65 0.57 -32.92 -13.24
CA LYS A 65 0.82 -34.37 -13.20
C LYS A 65 1.87 -34.75 -12.13
N CYS A 66 2.92 -33.96 -11.98
CA CYS A 66 3.90 -34.16 -10.90
C CYS A 66 3.28 -34.03 -9.51
N PHE A 67 2.39 -33.04 -9.30
CA PHE A 67 1.68 -32.85 -8.04
C PHE A 67 0.67 -33.98 -7.76
N ASP A 68 0.02 -34.48 -8.81
CA ASP A 68 -0.93 -35.58 -8.71
C ASP A 68 -0.24 -36.90 -8.34
N GLU A 69 1.00 -37.12 -8.80
CA GLU A 69 1.74 -38.37 -8.55
C GLU A 69 2.59 -38.32 -7.27
N HIS A 70 2.95 -37.13 -6.77
CA HIS A 70 3.94 -36.99 -5.69
C HIS A 70 3.58 -35.94 -4.63
N ALA A 71 3.79 -36.32 -3.36
CA ALA A 71 3.64 -35.42 -2.23
C ALA A 71 4.87 -34.54 -1.98
N TYR A 72 6.07 -34.95 -2.42
CA TYR A 72 7.32 -34.21 -2.18
C TYR A 72 7.89 -33.73 -3.52
N VAL A 73 7.69 -32.45 -3.83
CA VAL A 73 8.05 -31.88 -5.14
C VAL A 73 9.03 -30.74 -4.99
N TYR A 74 10.05 -30.73 -5.84
CA TYR A 74 11.10 -29.72 -5.87
C TYR A 74 11.11 -28.98 -7.21
N PHE A 75 11.04 -27.65 -7.14
CA PHE A 75 11.30 -26.75 -8.25
C PHE A 75 12.77 -26.32 -8.19
N PRO A 76 13.66 -26.89 -9.01
CA PRO A 76 15.04 -26.46 -9.06
C PRO A 76 15.13 -25.05 -9.62
N GLY A 77 16.08 -24.28 -9.10
CA GLY A 77 16.45 -23.00 -9.66
C GLY A 77 17.92 -23.00 -10.07
N SER A 78 18.53 -21.83 -10.06
CA SER A 78 19.92 -21.62 -10.46
C SER A 78 20.73 -20.97 -9.35
N ASP A 79 22.05 -21.15 -9.39
CA ASP A 79 22.97 -20.46 -8.49
C ASP A 79 23.34 -19.04 -9.01
N ASP A 80 22.84 -18.65 -10.19
CA ASP A 80 23.05 -17.35 -10.82
C ASP A 80 21.76 -16.51 -10.82
N PRO A 81 21.65 -15.45 -9.99
CA PRO A 81 20.45 -14.62 -9.92
C PRO A 81 20.16 -13.84 -11.21
N ALA A 82 21.14 -13.70 -12.12
CA ALA A 82 20.90 -13.11 -13.44
C ALA A 82 20.26 -14.10 -14.42
N LYS A 83 20.19 -15.39 -14.06
CA LYS A 83 19.64 -16.47 -14.89
C LYS A 83 18.71 -17.35 -14.06
N PRO A 84 17.61 -16.81 -13.52
CA PRO A 84 16.65 -17.61 -12.77
C PRO A 84 16.02 -18.70 -13.65
N MET A 85 15.55 -19.78 -13.04
CA MET A 85 14.71 -20.76 -13.74
C MET A 85 13.25 -20.41 -13.51
N ILE A 86 12.58 -19.98 -14.58
CA ILE A 86 11.21 -19.48 -14.56
C ILE A 86 10.28 -20.51 -15.21
N TYR A 87 9.31 -20.99 -14.45
CA TYR A 87 8.30 -21.97 -14.88
C TYR A 87 6.96 -21.27 -15.11
N GLY A 88 6.43 -21.29 -16.32
CA GLY A 88 5.13 -20.68 -16.64
C GLY A 88 3.94 -21.58 -16.30
N SER A 89 2.84 -21.01 -15.82
CA SER A 89 1.55 -21.70 -15.69
C SER A 89 0.38 -20.75 -16.01
N THR A 90 -0.60 -21.22 -16.79
CA THR A 90 -1.85 -20.48 -17.09
C THR A 90 -2.99 -20.77 -16.12
N ALA A 91 -2.82 -21.64 -15.11
CA ALA A 91 -3.87 -21.87 -14.11
C ALA A 91 -3.34 -22.50 -12.82
N GLY A 92 -4.30 -22.77 -11.93
CA GLY A 92 -4.07 -23.30 -10.59
C GLY A 92 -3.45 -24.68 -10.59
N LEU A 93 -2.24 -24.76 -10.07
CA LEU A 93 -1.54 -25.97 -9.69
C LEU A 93 -2.04 -26.39 -8.31
N LYS A 94 -2.71 -27.54 -8.23
CA LYS A 94 -3.32 -28.04 -7.00
C LYS A 94 -2.43 -29.08 -6.36
N THR A 95 -1.99 -28.87 -5.13
CA THR A 95 -1.23 -29.89 -4.40
C THR A 95 -2.17 -30.90 -3.76
N ARG A 96 -1.67 -32.12 -3.54
CA ARG A 96 -2.35 -33.10 -2.69
C ARG A 96 -2.30 -32.66 -1.22
N PRO A 97 -3.20 -33.14 -0.35
CA PRO A 97 -3.06 -32.97 1.09
C PRO A 97 -1.71 -33.49 1.59
N PHE A 98 -1.18 -32.84 2.63
CA PHE A 98 0.07 -33.18 3.33
C PHE A 98 1.29 -33.25 2.40
N SER A 99 1.30 -32.43 1.36
CA SER A 99 2.45 -32.31 0.45
C SER A 99 3.54 -31.41 1.03
N VAL A 100 4.77 -31.52 0.51
CA VAL A 100 5.86 -30.57 0.72
C VAL A 100 6.36 -30.12 -0.64
N VAL A 101 6.13 -28.85 -0.96
CA VAL A 101 6.59 -28.21 -2.19
C VAL A 101 7.72 -27.25 -1.85
N ARG A 102 8.88 -27.47 -2.45
CA ARG A 102 10.08 -26.67 -2.20
C ARG A 102 10.61 -26.05 -3.47
N PHE A 103 10.97 -24.78 -3.40
CA PHE A 103 11.64 -24.05 -4.46
C PHE A 103 13.13 -23.90 -4.12
N GLY A 104 13.97 -24.09 -5.13
CA GLY A 104 15.41 -23.82 -5.08
C GLY A 104 15.71 -22.34 -5.21
N THR A 105 16.96 -21.97 -4.94
CA THR A 105 17.49 -20.61 -5.16
C THR A 105 17.19 -20.15 -6.59
N ASN A 106 16.66 -18.94 -6.77
CA ASN A 106 16.31 -18.38 -8.08
C ASN A 106 15.34 -19.23 -8.93
N ALA A 107 14.54 -20.10 -8.32
CA ALA A 107 13.39 -20.73 -8.98
C ALA A 107 12.17 -19.82 -8.88
N ILE A 108 11.51 -19.53 -10.01
CA ILE A 108 10.34 -18.65 -10.08
C ILE A 108 9.18 -19.39 -10.73
N LEU A 109 8.01 -19.34 -10.10
CA LEU A 109 6.75 -19.71 -10.75
C LEU A 109 6.12 -18.44 -11.32
N LYS A 110 6.00 -18.36 -12.64
CA LYS A 110 5.41 -17.22 -13.33
C LYS A 110 3.98 -17.53 -13.76
N ARG A 111 3.07 -16.62 -13.42
CA ARG A 111 1.70 -16.66 -13.89
C ARG A 111 1.62 -16.13 -15.32
N LEU A 112 1.24 -16.97 -16.27
CA LEU A 112 0.93 -16.51 -17.62
C LEU A 112 -0.47 -15.89 -17.65
N PRO A 113 -0.76 -14.93 -18.56
CA PRO A 113 -2.04 -14.23 -18.59
C PRO A 113 -3.25 -15.17 -18.53
N CYS A 114 -3.97 -15.15 -17.42
CA CYS A 114 -5.14 -15.98 -17.16
C CYS A 114 -6.03 -15.43 -16.05
N PHE A 115 -7.28 -15.91 -16.00
CA PHE A 115 -8.12 -15.88 -14.79
C PHE A 115 -7.97 -17.22 -14.10
N ASN A 116 -7.67 -17.23 -12.79
CA ASN A 116 -7.66 -18.37 -11.85
C ASN A 116 -6.60 -18.17 -10.74
N ASP A 117 -6.67 -18.96 -9.69
CA ASP A 117 -5.58 -19.10 -8.72
C ASP A 117 -4.35 -19.72 -9.39
N LEU A 118 -3.14 -19.45 -8.87
CA LEU A 118 -1.90 -20.02 -9.39
C LEU A 118 -1.47 -21.28 -8.63
N LEU A 119 -1.45 -21.24 -7.31
CA LEU A 119 -1.08 -22.39 -6.47
C LEU A 119 -2.16 -22.62 -5.40
N VAL A 120 -2.79 -23.79 -5.43
CA VAL A 120 -3.84 -24.16 -4.47
C VAL A 120 -3.34 -25.28 -3.59
N LEU A 121 -3.13 -24.99 -2.31
CA LEU A 121 -2.56 -25.92 -1.36
C LEU A 121 -3.64 -26.84 -0.80
N GLY A 122 -3.43 -28.15 -0.87
CA GLY A 122 -4.21 -29.12 -0.11
C GLY A 122 -3.97 -28.97 1.41
N LEU A 123 -4.92 -29.46 2.21
CA LEU A 123 -4.83 -29.50 3.69
C LEU A 123 -3.44 -29.97 4.16
N GLY A 124 -2.83 -29.29 5.13
CA GLY A 124 -1.58 -29.74 5.75
C GLY A 124 -0.33 -29.61 4.87
N THR A 125 -0.44 -29.01 3.68
CA THR A 125 0.69 -28.81 2.76
C THR A 125 1.70 -27.79 3.30
N HIS A 126 2.99 -28.08 3.11
CA HIS A 126 4.09 -27.17 3.35
C HIS A 126 4.59 -26.56 2.04
N LEU A 127 4.65 -25.23 1.98
CA LEU A 127 5.23 -24.47 0.87
C LEU A 127 6.47 -23.73 1.35
N ILE A 128 7.61 -23.96 0.71
CA ILE A 128 8.92 -23.48 1.19
C ILE A 128 9.68 -22.82 0.04
N GLY A 129 10.07 -21.56 0.22
CA GLY A 129 10.98 -20.85 -0.69
C GLY A 129 10.35 -20.37 -1.99
N ALA A 130 9.02 -20.48 -2.15
CA ALA A 130 8.36 -20.19 -3.42
C ALA A 130 8.48 -18.71 -3.77
N VAL A 131 9.00 -18.42 -4.95
CA VAL A 131 8.97 -17.08 -5.55
C VAL A 131 7.95 -17.10 -6.69
N ILE A 132 6.93 -16.27 -6.59
CA ILE A 132 5.82 -16.18 -7.54
C ILE A 132 5.84 -14.81 -8.20
N ASP A 133 6.02 -14.81 -9.52
CA ASP A 133 5.82 -13.65 -10.39
C ASP A 133 4.37 -13.69 -10.91
N GLY A 134 3.56 -12.76 -10.41
CA GLY A 134 2.15 -12.64 -10.81
C GLY A 134 1.95 -12.03 -12.20
N ASN A 135 2.99 -11.47 -12.82
CA ASN A 135 3.02 -10.98 -14.19
C ASN A 135 1.87 -10.00 -14.50
N LYS A 136 1.49 -9.15 -13.54
CA LYS A 136 0.25 -8.36 -13.63
C LYS A 136 0.20 -7.46 -14.86
N TYR A 137 1.30 -6.81 -15.24
CA TYR A 137 1.28 -5.88 -16.38
C TYR A 137 0.90 -6.57 -17.69
N ALA A 138 1.31 -7.84 -17.88
CA ALA A 138 0.87 -8.64 -19.02
C ALA A 138 -0.59 -9.13 -18.91
N HIS A 139 -1.17 -9.14 -17.72
CA HIS A 139 -2.59 -9.40 -17.49
C HIS A 139 -3.47 -8.16 -17.76
N TRP A 140 -2.93 -6.94 -17.73
CA TRP A 140 -3.72 -5.71 -17.91
C TRP A 140 -4.60 -5.70 -19.19
N PRO A 141 -4.13 -6.17 -20.37
CA PRO A 141 -4.98 -6.27 -21.56
C PRO A 141 -6.22 -7.17 -21.39
N LEU A 142 -6.21 -8.15 -20.49
CA LEU A 142 -7.38 -9.00 -20.18
C LEU A 142 -8.40 -8.28 -19.27
N MET A 143 -7.97 -7.22 -18.59
CA MET A 143 -8.76 -6.53 -17.58
C MET A 143 -9.37 -5.22 -18.08
N LYS A 144 -8.64 -4.48 -18.90
CA LYS A 144 -8.91 -3.07 -19.23
C LYS A 144 -10.31 -2.76 -19.79
N ASP A 145 -10.93 -3.73 -20.47
CA ASP A 145 -12.20 -3.55 -21.17
C ASP A 145 -13.37 -4.30 -20.49
N ARG A 146 -13.13 -4.91 -19.32
CA ARG A 146 -14.20 -5.58 -18.58
C ARG A 146 -15.17 -4.54 -17.99
N GLU A 147 -16.33 -4.99 -17.54
CA GLU A 147 -17.14 -4.16 -16.65
C GLU A 147 -16.52 -4.19 -15.24
N ILE A 148 -16.52 -3.06 -14.53
CA ILE A 148 -16.02 -3.00 -13.15
C ILE A 148 -17.15 -3.43 -12.23
N GLU A 149 -16.96 -4.55 -11.55
CA GLU A 149 -17.86 -4.93 -10.45
C GLU A 149 -17.36 -4.35 -9.12
N TYR A 150 -18.29 -3.92 -8.26
CA TYR A 150 -17.94 -3.45 -6.93
C TYR A 150 -17.69 -4.66 -6.02
N TYR A 151 -16.52 -4.73 -5.37
CA TYR A 151 -16.05 -5.85 -4.54
C TYR A 151 -15.79 -7.20 -5.25
N ALA A 152 -15.56 -7.22 -6.56
CA ALA A 152 -15.07 -8.43 -7.24
C ALA A 152 -13.54 -8.61 -7.11
N TYR A 153 -13.08 -9.86 -7.19
CA TYR A 153 -11.67 -10.25 -7.08
C TYR A 153 -11.06 -10.46 -8.48
N VAL A 154 -9.94 -9.78 -8.73
CA VAL A 154 -9.55 -9.27 -10.07
C VAL A 154 -9.00 -10.33 -11.01
N ALA A 155 -8.32 -11.35 -10.49
CA ALA A 155 -7.81 -12.46 -11.31
C ALA A 155 -7.63 -13.79 -10.57
N GLY A 156 -7.79 -13.84 -9.24
CA GLY A 156 -7.50 -15.00 -8.40
C GLY A 156 -6.20 -14.85 -7.59
N HIS A 157 -5.78 -15.91 -6.94
CA HIS A 157 -4.75 -15.89 -5.90
C HIS A 157 -3.36 -16.28 -6.40
N GLY A 158 -2.32 -15.78 -5.72
CA GLY A 158 -0.96 -16.32 -5.83
C GLY A 158 -0.90 -17.71 -5.17
N VAL A 159 -1.29 -17.75 -3.90
CA VAL A 159 -1.35 -18.98 -3.08
C VAL A 159 -2.70 -19.05 -2.34
N VAL A 160 -3.43 -20.14 -2.54
CA VAL A 160 -4.65 -20.47 -1.81
C VAL A 160 -4.36 -21.50 -0.73
N LEU A 161 -4.86 -21.27 0.48
CA LEU A 161 -4.66 -22.11 1.65
C LEU A 161 -5.83 -23.06 1.87
N GLY A 162 -5.55 -24.37 1.88
CA GLY A 162 -6.51 -25.43 2.21
C GLY A 162 -6.68 -25.73 3.70
N GLY A 163 -5.90 -25.10 4.58
CA GLY A 163 -5.97 -25.28 6.03
C GLY A 163 -4.80 -26.12 6.55
N GLN A 164 -4.43 -25.92 7.81
CA GLN A 164 -3.28 -26.56 8.46
C GLN A 164 -1.95 -26.40 7.68
N ASN A 165 -1.87 -25.43 6.78
CA ASN A 165 -0.72 -25.25 5.91
C ASN A 165 0.44 -24.59 6.65
N VAL A 166 1.65 -24.85 6.17
CA VAL A 166 2.86 -24.15 6.62
C VAL A 166 3.53 -23.48 5.42
N ILE A 167 3.51 -22.16 5.39
CA ILE A 167 4.21 -21.36 4.38
C ILE A 167 5.45 -20.75 5.02
N LYS A 168 6.60 -20.90 4.37
CA LYS A 168 7.89 -20.38 4.85
C LYS A 168 8.69 -19.79 3.71
N ASP A 169 9.25 -18.60 3.95
CA ASP A 169 10.25 -18.00 3.05
C ASP A 169 9.71 -17.80 1.63
N CYS A 170 8.42 -17.46 1.49
CA CYS A 170 7.75 -17.32 0.19
C CYS A 170 7.57 -15.85 -0.18
N PHE A 171 7.65 -15.55 -1.48
CA PHE A 171 7.52 -14.20 -2.01
C PHE A 171 6.57 -14.19 -3.21
N VAL A 172 5.51 -13.39 -3.14
CA VAL A 172 4.58 -13.14 -4.24
C VAL A 172 4.68 -11.67 -4.64
N PHE A 173 4.93 -11.39 -5.91
CA PHE A 173 5.01 -10.01 -6.40
C PHE A 173 4.32 -9.82 -7.74
N ASP A 174 3.99 -8.57 -8.06
CA ASP A 174 3.38 -8.16 -9.33
C ASP A 174 2.12 -8.99 -9.65
N LEU A 175 1.27 -9.24 -8.65
CA LEU A 175 0.09 -10.08 -8.79
C LEU A 175 -1.17 -9.25 -9.02
N ALA A 176 -1.96 -9.63 -10.03
CA ALA A 176 -3.27 -9.06 -10.34
C ALA A 176 -4.39 -9.51 -9.36
N GLY A 177 -4.10 -9.75 -8.08
CA GLY A 177 -5.05 -10.34 -7.12
C GLY A 177 -4.44 -10.53 -5.73
N ILE A 178 -5.05 -11.37 -4.91
CA ILE A 178 -4.61 -11.61 -3.52
C ILE A 178 -3.38 -12.52 -3.49
N ALA A 179 -2.32 -12.12 -2.79
CA ALA A 179 -1.07 -12.89 -2.76
C ALA A 179 -1.20 -14.21 -2.00
N PHE A 180 -1.66 -14.17 -0.75
CA PHE A 180 -1.92 -15.34 0.08
C PHE A 180 -3.35 -15.29 0.64
N GLY A 181 -4.21 -16.24 0.25
CA GLY A 181 -5.62 -16.23 0.62
C GLY A 181 -6.11 -17.53 1.25
N GLY A 182 -6.94 -17.44 2.28
CA GLY A 182 -7.63 -18.57 2.90
C GLY A 182 -9.11 -18.29 3.17
N TRP A 183 -10.00 -19.11 2.60
CA TRP A 183 -11.45 -19.10 2.86
C TRP A 183 -11.82 -20.33 3.67
N ASN A 184 -12.49 -20.17 4.81
CA ASN A 184 -12.81 -21.30 5.69
C ASN A 184 -11.60 -22.18 6.00
N SER A 185 -10.44 -21.53 6.15
CA SER A 185 -9.12 -22.14 6.19
C SER A 185 -8.46 -21.82 7.51
N SER A 186 -8.39 -22.83 8.38
CA SER A 186 -7.94 -22.67 9.76
C SER A 186 -6.57 -23.31 10.01
N ASP A 187 -5.96 -22.94 11.13
CA ASP A 187 -4.72 -23.54 11.65
C ASP A 187 -3.50 -23.39 10.71
N ASN A 188 -3.52 -22.40 9.82
CA ASN A 188 -2.41 -22.10 8.93
C ASN A 188 -1.30 -21.33 9.65
N LYS A 189 -0.05 -21.52 9.21
CA LYS A 189 1.12 -20.85 9.74
C LYS A 189 1.97 -20.29 8.61
N ILE A 190 2.07 -18.98 8.53
CA ILE A 190 2.83 -18.25 7.51
C ILE A 190 4.00 -17.55 8.19
N TYR A 191 5.22 -17.82 7.73
CA TYR A 191 6.44 -17.26 8.28
C TYR A 191 7.31 -16.63 7.21
N ARG A 192 7.93 -15.48 7.54
CA ARG A 192 9.00 -14.86 6.73
C ARG A 192 8.63 -14.75 5.25
N SER A 193 7.39 -14.38 4.97
CA SER A 193 6.85 -14.34 3.62
C SER A 193 6.46 -12.92 3.24
N ARG A 194 6.48 -12.61 1.96
CA ARG A 194 6.33 -11.25 1.44
C ARG A 194 5.30 -11.19 0.31
N ALA A 195 4.47 -10.16 0.32
CA ALA A 195 3.55 -9.80 -0.74
C ALA A 195 3.88 -8.39 -1.26
N GLU A 196 3.96 -8.21 -2.57
CA GLU A 196 4.30 -6.91 -3.16
C GLU A 196 3.51 -6.57 -4.42
N ASN A 197 3.14 -5.29 -4.52
CA ASN A 197 2.60 -4.69 -5.73
C ASN A 197 1.38 -5.47 -6.26
N CYS A 198 0.50 -5.86 -5.34
CA CYS A 198 -0.69 -6.62 -5.66
C CYS A 198 -1.83 -5.67 -6.12
N GLY A 199 -2.55 -6.04 -7.16
CA GLY A 199 -3.64 -5.26 -7.78
C GLY A 199 -3.19 -4.36 -8.92
N PHE A 200 -4.15 -3.66 -9.56
CA PHE A 200 -3.92 -2.78 -10.72
C PHE A 200 -4.15 -1.30 -10.44
N LEU A 201 -3.90 -0.83 -9.22
CA LEU A 201 -4.13 0.58 -8.91
C LEU A 201 -3.33 1.50 -9.85
N GLU A 202 -2.08 1.14 -10.16
CA GLU A 202 -1.24 1.85 -11.11
C GLU A 202 -1.76 1.80 -12.56
N ALA A 203 -2.38 0.69 -12.97
CA ALA A 203 -2.90 0.53 -14.33
C ALA A 203 -4.26 1.24 -14.54
N MET A 204 -4.98 1.49 -13.45
CA MET A 204 -6.22 2.27 -13.44
C MET A 204 -6.02 3.77 -13.70
N GLY A 205 -4.81 4.30 -13.47
CA GLY A 205 -4.60 5.74 -13.41
C GLY A 205 -5.39 6.40 -12.26
N ALA A 206 -5.63 5.64 -11.18
CA ALA A 206 -6.27 6.09 -9.95
C ALA A 206 -5.23 6.23 -8.83
N ASP A 207 -5.46 7.16 -7.91
CA ASP A 207 -4.60 7.37 -6.74
C ASP A 207 -5.14 6.71 -5.46
N PHE A 208 -6.30 6.07 -5.56
CA PHE A 208 -6.96 5.36 -4.47
C PHE A 208 -7.83 4.23 -5.02
N PHE A 209 -8.07 3.24 -4.16
CA PHE A 209 -8.97 2.12 -4.43
C PHE A 209 -10.36 2.61 -4.85
N SER A 210 -10.88 2.10 -5.98
CA SER A 210 -12.15 2.56 -6.57
C SER A 210 -12.99 1.45 -7.21
N GLY A 211 -12.65 0.18 -6.98
CA GLY A 211 -13.40 -0.96 -7.51
C GLY A 211 -12.54 -2.20 -7.75
N GLU A 212 -13.12 -3.20 -8.43
CA GLU A 212 -12.50 -4.51 -8.70
C GLU A 212 -11.07 -4.39 -9.19
N TYR A 213 -10.76 -3.58 -10.20
CA TYR A 213 -9.40 -3.53 -10.75
C TYR A 213 -8.32 -3.16 -9.72
N ALA A 214 -8.67 -2.39 -8.68
CA ALA A 214 -7.75 -2.04 -7.60
C ALA A 214 -7.83 -2.99 -6.38
N SER A 215 -8.63 -4.06 -6.42
CA SER A 215 -8.88 -4.92 -5.27
C SER A 215 -7.82 -6.01 -5.11
N ALA A 216 -6.84 -5.83 -4.21
CA ALA A 216 -5.86 -6.88 -3.95
C ALA A 216 -5.22 -6.76 -2.57
N ASP A 217 -5.15 -7.89 -1.87
CA ASP A 217 -4.53 -7.99 -0.55
C ASP A 217 -3.23 -8.77 -0.55
N GLY A 218 -2.40 -8.50 0.45
CA GLY A 218 -1.22 -9.30 0.73
C GLY A 218 -1.59 -10.64 1.35
N PHE A 219 -2.10 -10.61 2.58
CA PHE A 219 -2.48 -11.79 3.36
C PHE A 219 -3.95 -11.69 3.74
N TYR A 220 -4.76 -12.65 3.33
CA TYR A 220 -6.20 -12.60 3.46
C TYR A 220 -6.74 -13.87 4.12
N PHE A 221 -7.54 -13.71 5.17
CA PHE A 221 -8.34 -14.78 5.75
C PHE A 221 -9.80 -14.33 5.86
N SER A 222 -10.72 -15.19 5.41
CA SER A 222 -12.15 -14.95 5.55
C SER A 222 -12.94 -16.23 5.78
N GLY A 223 -14.27 -16.11 5.85
CA GLY A 223 -15.21 -17.20 6.02
C GLY A 223 -14.88 -18.05 7.24
N GLY A 224 -15.17 -17.57 8.46
CA GLY A 224 -15.05 -18.38 9.69
C GLY A 224 -13.65 -18.96 9.99
N SER A 225 -12.59 -18.53 9.27
CA SER A 225 -11.22 -19.02 9.47
C SER A 225 -10.71 -18.68 10.87
N ARG A 226 -9.99 -19.63 11.50
CA ARG A 226 -9.51 -19.50 12.88
C ARG A 226 -8.12 -20.05 13.12
N ASN A 227 -7.52 -19.64 14.24
CA ASN A 227 -6.22 -20.13 14.71
C ASN A 227 -5.07 -19.96 13.70
N ASN A 228 -5.19 -19.00 12.78
CA ASN A 228 -4.12 -18.73 11.82
C ASN A 228 -3.03 -17.85 12.45
N ILE A 229 -1.78 -18.11 12.06
CA ILE A 229 -0.63 -17.31 12.48
C ILE A 229 0.06 -16.76 11.25
N VAL A 230 0.23 -15.43 11.21
CA VAL A 230 1.09 -14.75 10.25
C VAL A 230 2.21 -14.05 11.01
N LYS A 231 3.45 -14.47 10.77
CA LYS A 231 4.59 -14.03 11.58
C LYS A 231 5.79 -13.63 10.73
N ASP A 232 6.45 -12.54 11.11
CA ASP A 232 7.67 -12.03 10.45
C ASP A 232 7.44 -11.78 8.94
N CYS A 233 6.20 -11.41 8.55
CA CYS A 233 5.79 -11.26 7.15
C CYS A 233 5.69 -9.79 6.74
N GLU A 234 5.70 -9.56 5.43
CA GLU A 234 5.76 -8.21 4.87
C GLU A 234 4.76 -8.01 3.72
N ALA A 235 4.07 -6.87 3.68
CA ALA A 235 3.12 -6.53 2.62
C ALA A 235 3.23 -5.06 2.19
N TYR A 236 3.71 -4.81 0.97
CA TYR A 236 3.89 -3.45 0.43
C TYR A 236 3.12 -3.26 -0.87
N ASP A 237 2.57 -2.07 -1.07
CA ASP A 237 1.87 -1.71 -2.31
C ASP A 237 0.76 -2.73 -2.69
N CYS A 238 0.09 -3.30 -1.68
CA CYS A 238 -1.10 -4.12 -1.87
C CYS A 238 -2.30 -3.19 -1.99
N SER A 239 -2.85 -3.06 -3.20
CA SER A 239 -3.77 -1.96 -3.57
C SER A 239 -4.95 -1.78 -2.60
N ARG A 240 -5.46 -2.86 -2.01
CA ARG A 240 -6.45 -2.83 -0.92
C ARG A 240 -5.73 -2.85 0.45
N TRP A 241 -5.44 -4.02 1.02
CA TRP A 241 -4.83 -4.11 2.35
C TRP A 241 -3.58 -5.01 2.39
N GLY A 242 -2.66 -4.72 3.31
CA GLY A 242 -1.52 -5.60 3.55
C GLY A 242 -1.93 -6.93 4.20
N PHE A 243 -2.73 -6.86 5.26
CA PHE A 243 -3.22 -8.01 6.01
C PHE A 243 -4.72 -7.84 6.31
N VAL A 244 -5.51 -8.89 6.10
CA VAL A 244 -6.97 -8.85 6.22
C VAL A 244 -7.48 -10.05 6.98
N LEU A 245 -8.32 -9.77 7.98
CA LEU A 245 -9.15 -10.74 8.70
C LEU A 245 -10.61 -10.26 8.57
N THR A 246 -11.48 -10.98 7.88
CA THR A 246 -12.86 -10.54 7.62
C THR A 246 -13.85 -11.70 7.67
N GLU A 247 -15.15 -11.44 7.54
CA GLU A 247 -16.20 -12.47 7.42
C GLU A 247 -16.18 -13.57 8.51
N GLY A 248 -16.20 -13.20 9.79
CA GLY A 248 -16.39 -14.17 10.87
C GLY A 248 -15.10 -14.80 11.42
N THR A 249 -13.92 -14.30 11.04
CA THR A 249 -12.61 -14.87 11.43
C THR A 249 -12.19 -14.54 12.86
N ARG A 250 -11.86 -15.56 13.66
CA ARG A 250 -11.50 -15.43 15.09
C ARG A 250 -10.22 -16.14 15.48
N ASP A 251 -9.65 -15.78 16.63
CA ASP A 251 -8.50 -16.46 17.22
C ASP A 251 -7.25 -16.44 16.31
N ASN A 252 -7.15 -15.47 15.40
CA ASN A 252 -5.99 -15.32 14.52
C ASN A 252 -4.96 -14.38 15.15
N THR A 253 -3.68 -14.65 14.91
CA THR A 253 -2.58 -13.85 15.43
C THR A 253 -1.66 -13.37 14.32
N ILE A 254 -1.45 -12.05 14.24
CA ILE A 254 -0.47 -11.42 13.36
C ILE A 254 0.65 -10.86 14.21
N VAL A 255 1.88 -11.33 13.98
CA VAL A 255 3.06 -11.03 14.83
C VAL A 255 4.21 -10.51 13.99
N ASP A 256 4.86 -9.43 14.40
CA ASP A 256 6.08 -8.90 13.76
C ASP A 256 5.95 -8.61 12.26
N CYS A 257 4.73 -8.27 11.82
CA CYS A 257 4.48 -8.01 10.42
C CYS A 257 4.74 -6.55 10.05
N ARG A 258 5.22 -6.32 8.83
CA ARG A 258 5.53 -4.99 8.31
C ARG A 258 4.78 -4.71 7.02
N GLY A 259 4.55 -3.44 6.73
CA GLY A 259 3.90 -3.07 5.48
C GLY A 259 3.78 -1.58 5.28
N GLY A 260 3.15 -1.19 4.18
CA GLY A 260 2.85 0.21 3.91
C GLY A 260 2.88 0.60 2.44
N ASN A 261 2.76 1.90 2.24
CA ASN A 261 2.65 2.57 0.94
C ASN A 261 4.04 2.97 0.45
N VAL A 262 4.60 2.32 -0.58
CA VAL A 262 5.90 2.69 -1.15
C VAL A 262 5.69 3.61 -2.35
N HIS A 263 4.97 3.15 -3.38
CA HIS A 263 4.80 3.92 -4.62
C HIS A 263 3.45 4.64 -4.71
N PHE A 264 2.39 4.03 -4.20
CA PHE A 264 1.04 4.55 -4.26
C PHE A 264 0.30 4.36 -2.93
N LYS A 265 -0.83 5.06 -2.78
CA LYS A 265 -1.65 4.97 -1.59
C LYS A 265 -2.54 3.72 -1.68
N CYS A 266 -2.19 2.67 -0.95
CA CYS A 266 -3.09 1.55 -0.70
C CYS A 266 -4.26 1.99 0.18
N TYR A 267 -5.30 1.15 0.25
CA TYR A 267 -6.41 1.42 1.15
C TYR A 267 -5.91 1.44 2.60
N GLY A 268 -5.17 0.43 3.07
CA GLY A 268 -4.48 0.50 4.37
C GLY A 268 -3.50 -0.65 4.66
N PHE A 269 -3.04 -0.76 5.92
CA PHE A 269 -2.02 -1.75 6.32
C PHE A 269 -2.65 -3.04 6.85
N ILE A 270 -3.48 -2.95 7.88
CA ILE A 270 -4.17 -4.09 8.47
C ILE A 270 -5.65 -3.76 8.59
N ASP A 271 -6.47 -4.71 8.19
CA ASP A 271 -7.92 -4.67 8.33
C ASP A 271 -8.42 -5.87 9.13
N VAL A 272 -9.21 -5.59 10.15
CA VAL A 272 -9.92 -6.60 10.92
C VAL A 272 -11.40 -6.23 10.94
N GLU A 273 -12.23 -6.97 10.23
CA GLU A 273 -13.65 -6.69 10.02
C GLU A 273 -14.56 -7.79 10.57
N GLY A 274 -15.84 -7.47 10.78
CA GLY A 274 -16.88 -8.41 11.22
C GLY A 274 -17.36 -8.16 12.65
N ASN A 275 -18.24 -9.03 13.16
CA ASN A 275 -19.02 -8.77 14.38
C ASN A 275 -18.46 -9.39 15.68
N GLU A 276 -17.57 -10.42 15.66
CA GLU A 276 -17.24 -11.18 16.90
C GLU A 276 -15.82 -11.82 17.00
N HIS A 277 -14.69 -11.10 17.20
CA HIS A 277 -13.39 -11.78 17.03
C HIS A 277 -12.22 -11.41 17.97
N ALA A 278 -11.78 -12.41 18.74
CA ALA A 278 -10.58 -12.39 19.59
C ALA A 278 -9.26 -12.53 18.79
N ASN A 279 -8.99 -11.61 17.86
CA ASN A 279 -7.72 -11.61 17.13
C ASN A 279 -6.66 -10.79 17.87
N SER A 280 -5.39 -11.12 17.63
CA SER A 280 -4.26 -10.40 18.24
C SER A 280 -3.27 -9.90 17.20
N LEU A 281 -3.01 -8.60 17.24
CA LEU A 281 -1.95 -7.93 16.48
C LEU A 281 -0.81 -7.61 17.46
N VAL A 282 0.39 -8.14 17.20
CA VAL A 282 1.53 -8.02 18.10
C VAL A 282 2.75 -7.50 17.33
N ARG A 283 3.26 -6.32 17.72
CA ARG A 283 4.45 -5.71 17.10
C ARG A 283 4.34 -5.52 15.59
N CYS A 284 3.13 -5.35 15.05
CA CYS A 284 2.91 -5.02 13.64
C CYS A 284 3.28 -3.56 13.39
N ARG A 285 3.98 -3.26 12.29
CA ARG A 285 4.52 -1.93 12.02
C ARG A 285 4.28 -1.49 10.57
N SER A 286 3.51 -0.42 10.42
CA SER A 286 3.50 0.39 9.22
C SER A 286 3.50 1.85 9.62
N HIS A 287 4.53 2.58 9.26
CA HIS A 287 4.58 3.99 9.63
C HIS A 287 3.60 4.79 8.75
N ASN A 288 3.55 4.51 7.45
CA ASN A 288 2.85 5.36 6.46
C ASN A 288 1.47 4.86 6.03
N SER A 289 0.93 3.87 6.72
CA SER A 289 -0.38 3.30 6.48
C SER A 289 -1.03 2.88 7.80
N HIS A 290 -2.31 2.57 7.78
CA HIS A 290 -3.14 2.55 8.97
C HIS A 290 -3.67 1.16 9.33
N ILE A 291 -3.98 1.01 10.61
CA ILE A 291 -4.61 -0.20 11.14
C ILE A 291 -6.07 0.12 11.41
N THR A 292 -6.96 -0.68 10.83
CA THR A 292 -8.39 -0.69 11.09
C THR A 292 -8.75 -1.96 11.82
N VAL A 293 -9.42 -1.82 12.97
CA VAL A 293 -9.88 -2.93 13.78
C VAL A 293 -11.32 -2.69 14.20
N MET A 294 -12.21 -3.50 13.67
CA MET A 294 -13.64 -3.51 13.95
C MET A 294 -14.01 -4.80 14.69
N GLY A 295 -15.27 -4.95 15.07
CA GLY A 295 -15.75 -6.14 15.77
C GLY A 295 -15.52 -6.11 17.27
N SER A 296 -15.15 -7.23 17.88
CA SER A 296 -15.19 -7.36 19.34
C SER A 296 -14.01 -8.17 19.88
N GLN A 297 -13.39 -7.75 20.98
CA GLN A 297 -12.31 -8.47 21.71
C GLN A 297 -10.97 -8.57 20.96
N ASN A 298 -10.71 -7.68 20.00
CA ASN A 298 -9.42 -7.62 19.33
C ASN A 298 -8.34 -6.95 20.19
N ASP A 299 -7.11 -7.41 20.02
CA ASP A 299 -5.95 -6.90 20.73
C ASP A 299 -4.90 -6.30 19.79
N LEU A 300 -4.36 -5.15 20.20
CA LEU A 300 -3.22 -4.51 19.58
C LEU A 300 -2.17 -4.28 20.66
N PHE A 301 -1.03 -4.96 20.53
CA PHE A 301 0.08 -4.87 21.46
C PHE A 301 1.34 -4.37 20.75
N SER A 302 1.85 -3.22 21.18
CA SER A 302 3.12 -2.67 20.66
C SER A 302 3.14 -2.44 19.14
N CYS A 303 1.98 -2.16 18.54
CA CYS A 303 1.86 -1.88 17.11
C CYS A 303 2.25 -0.43 16.77
N VAL A 304 2.67 -0.21 15.52
CA VAL A 304 2.94 1.11 14.97
C VAL A 304 2.14 1.30 13.68
N ALA A 305 1.38 2.39 13.59
CA ALA A 305 0.52 2.74 12.45
C ALA A 305 0.60 4.24 12.15
N SER A 306 0.16 4.71 10.98
CA SER A 306 -0.09 6.16 10.79
C SER A 306 -1.21 6.65 11.72
N HIS A 307 -2.24 5.83 11.89
CA HIS A 307 -3.35 6.01 12.82
C HIS A 307 -3.98 4.64 13.10
N ILE A 308 -4.77 4.56 14.17
CA ILE A 308 -5.52 3.34 14.51
C ILE A 308 -7.01 3.70 14.54
N ASP A 309 -7.78 3.04 13.68
CA ASP A 309 -9.22 3.18 13.62
C ASP A 309 -9.91 1.96 14.25
N ALA A 310 -10.59 2.18 15.37
CA ALA A 310 -11.43 1.20 16.05
C ALA A 310 -12.82 1.77 16.38
N GLN A 311 -13.35 2.61 15.49
CA GLN A 311 -14.62 3.33 15.69
C GLN A 311 -15.84 2.41 15.86
N ASN A 312 -15.78 1.16 15.38
CA ASN A 312 -16.86 0.18 15.52
C ASN A 312 -16.45 -1.05 16.37
N ALA A 313 -15.41 -0.92 17.20
CA ALA A 313 -14.89 -2.02 18.01
C ALA A 313 -15.43 -2.03 19.45
N SER A 314 -15.71 -3.22 19.98
CA SER A 314 -16.13 -3.47 21.37
C SER A 314 -15.04 -4.26 22.10
N PHE A 315 -14.82 -4.03 23.40
CA PHE A 315 -13.82 -4.83 24.18
C PHE A 315 -12.40 -4.82 23.60
N VAL A 316 -12.08 -3.83 22.76
CA VAL A 316 -10.77 -3.72 22.11
C VAL A 316 -9.70 -3.30 23.12
N ARG A 317 -8.52 -3.93 23.04
CA ARG A 317 -7.36 -3.57 23.85
C ARG A 317 -6.28 -2.99 22.95
N ILE A 318 -5.99 -1.71 23.09
CA ILE A 318 -4.94 -0.99 22.37
C ILE A 318 -3.88 -0.59 23.40
N ILE A 319 -2.81 -1.37 23.46
CA ILE A 319 -1.83 -1.30 24.55
C ILE A 319 -0.43 -1.10 23.98
N ALA A 320 0.27 -0.08 24.49
CA ALA A 320 1.64 0.28 24.12
C ALA A 320 1.84 0.53 22.61
N CYS A 321 0.79 0.92 21.89
CA CYS A 321 0.86 1.23 20.46
C CYS A 321 1.36 2.66 20.22
N THR A 322 1.91 2.90 19.02
CA THR A 322 2.34 4.22 18.57
C THR A 322 1.64 4.61 17.28
N THR A 323 1.09 5.81 17.20
CA THR A 323 0.60 6.39 15.94
C THR A 323 1.52 7.49 15.43
N THR A 324 1.75 7.53 14.12
CA THR A 324 2.82 8.33 13.48
C THR A 324 2.27 9.40 12.56
N GLY A 325 1.25 10.13 13.02
CA GLY A 325 0.70 11.28 12.29
C GLY A 325 -0.80 11.45 12.43
N GLY A 326 -1.51 10.45 12.95
CA GLY A 326 -2.94 10.50 13.20
C GLY A 326 -3.38 9.84 14.52
N PRO A 327 -4.70 9.79 14.75
CA PRO A 327 -5.28 9.50 16.06
C PRO A 327 -5.41 8.00 16.35
N ILE A 328 -5.78 7.68 17.60
CA ILE A 328 -6.44 6.44 18.00
C ILE A 328 -7.92 6.76 18.18
N LEU A 329 -8.79 6.09 17.43
CA LEU A 329 -10.24 6.32 17.44
C LEU A 329 -10.97 5.07 17.96
N VAL A 330 -11.82 5.21 18.97
CA VAL A 330 -12.57 4.09 19.57
C VAL A 330 -14.02 4.45 19.84
N GLY A 331 -14.93 3.54 19.47
CA GLY A 331 -16.32 3.53 19.91
C GLY A 331 -17.19 4.69 19.41
N GLY A 332 -17.03 5.13 18.17
CA GLY A 332 -17.93 6.07 17.49
C GLY A 332 -17.26 6.92 16.42
N THR A 333 -18.01 7.30 15.38
CA THR A 333 -17.52 8.20 14.31
C THR A 333 -17.62 9.68 14.70
N LEU A 334 -16.83 10.56 14.05
CA LEU A 334 -16.86 12.02 14.30
C LEU A 334 -18.28 12.60 14.32
N THR A 335 -19.10 12.18 13.36
CA THR A 335 -20.42 12.74 13.09
C THR A 335 -21.54 12.09 13.91
N SER A 336 -21.27 11.00 14.64
CA SER A 336 -22.30 10.23 15.34
C SER A 336 -21.78 9.56 16.62
N LEU A 337 -20.93 10.28 17.36
CA LEU A 337 -20.19 9.79 18.53
C LEU A 337 -21.06 8.98 19.52
N GLU A 338 -22.23 9.50 19.89
CA GLU A 338 -23.10 8.85 20.88
C GLU A 338 -23.90 7.67 20.31
N ARG A 339 -24.33 7.75 19.05
CA ARG A 339 -25.13 6.71 18.40
C ARG A 339 -24.33 5.43 18.18
N ASN A 340 -23.02 5.58 17.95
CA ASN A 340 -22.11 4.48 17.61
C ASN A 340 -21.19 4.08 18.77
N ALA A 341 -21.52 4.50 20.00
CA ALA A 341 -20.84 4.09 21.22
C ALA A 341 -20.76 2.56 21.35
N LYS A 342 -19.58 2.04 21.70
CA LYS A 342 -19.36 0.60 21.89
C LYS A 342 -18.99 0.25 23.34
N PRO A 343 -19.23 -1.00 23.77
CA PRO A 343 -18.83 -1.47 25.09
C PRO A 343 -17.33 -1.39 25.34
N SER A 344 -16.98 -1.07 26.60
CA SER A 344 -15.64 -1.07 27.23
C SER A 344 -14.44 -1.29 26.31
N ALA A 345 -13.58 -0.29 26.14
CA ALA A 345 -12.25 -0.45 25.54
C ALA A 345 -11.14 -0.24 26.58
N MET A 346 -9.95 -0.79 26.32
CA MET A 346 -8.73 -0.49 27.07
C MET A 346 -7.72 0.19 26.16
N VAL A 347 -7.45 1.47 26.40
CA VAL A 347 -6.47 2.27 25.63
C VAL A 347 -5.38 2.71 26.59
N LEU A 348 -4.28 1.94 26.67
CA LEU A 348 -3.27 2.08 27.71
C LEU A 348 -1.86 2.25 27.16
N PHE A 349 -1.07 3.13 27.79
CA PHE A 349 0.37 3.26 27.53
C PHE A 349 0.73 3.61 26.07
N ASN A 350 -0.23 4.17 25.31
CA ASN A 350 -0.01 4.49 23.91
C ASN A 350 0.73 5.82 23.74
N ARG A 351 1.45 5.94 22.61
CA ARG A 351 2.11 7.17 22.19
C ARG A 351 1.47 7.68 20.89
N VAL A 352 0.79 8.81 20.94
CA VAL A 352 0.08 9.36 19.78
C VAL A 352 0.75 10.63 19.30
N PHE A 353 1.21 10.64 18.05
CA PHE A 353 1.68 11.84 17.38
C PHE A 353 0.66 12.32 16.36
N LEU A 354 0.18 13.55 16.52
CA LEU A 354 -0.65 14.21 15.53
C LEU A 354 0.24 15.08 14.62
N SER A 355 0.24 14.75 13.33
CA SER A 355 0.96 15.53 12.31
C SER A 355 0.25 16.84 11.98
N ARG A 356 -1.05 16.92 12.24
CA ARG A 356 -1.96 17.99 11.81
C ARG A 356 -3.09 18.18 12.84
N PRO A 357 -3.78 19.33 12.82
CA PRO A 357 -4.94 19.51 13.68
C PRO A 357 -6.05 18.55 13.26
N TYR A 358 -6.68 17.95 14.25
CA TYR A 358 -7.81 17.06 14.06
C TYR A 358 -8.81 17.22 15.20
N ASP A 359 -10.06 17.51 14.83
CA ASP A 359 -11.14 17.85 15.77
C ASP A 359 -11.48 16.70 16.72
N GLY A 360 -11.33 15.46 16.24
CA GLY A 360 -11.54 14.27 17.06
C GLY A 360 -10.48 14.06 18.14
N GLY A 361 -9.41 14.84 18.18
CA GLY A 361 -8.31 14.69 19.14
C GLY A 361 -7.36 13.54 18.79
N GLY A 362 -6.25 13.45 19.51
CA GLY A 362 -5.24 12.40 19.34
C GLY A 362 -5.73 11.04 19.84
N ILE A 363 -6.39 11.01 21.00
CA ILE A 363 -7.12 9.81 21.44
C ILE A 363 -8.58 10.18 21.61
N ARG A 364 -9.43 9.48 20.86
CA ARG A 364 -10.88 9.60 20.96
C ARG A 364 -11.47 8.29 21.44
N VAL A 365 -12.22 8.34 22.53
CA VAL A 365 -12.94 7.17 23.05
C VAL A 365 -14.35 7.60 23.44
N THR A 366 -15.34 6.95 22.84
CA THR A 366 -16.74 7.03 23.28
C THR A 366 -17.22 5.64 23.68
N CYS A 367 -17.90 5.54 24.82
CA CYS A 367 -18.19 4.27 25.46
C CYS A 367 -19.69 4.18 25.81
N SER A 368 -20.31 3.02 25.54
CA SER A 368 -21.75 2.84 25.76
C SER A 368 -22.10 2.38 27.19
N ASP A 369 -21.21 1.66 27.86
CA ASP A 369 -21.46 1.01 29.15
C ASP A 369 -20.78 1.72 30.34
N GLY A 370 -20.08 2.83 30.10
CA GLY A 370 -19.43 3.62 31.14
C GLY A 370 -18.18 2.98 31.73
N LYS A 371 -17.61 1.95 31.10
CA LYS A 371 -16.56 1.09 31.70
C LYS A 371 -15.21 1.10 30.98
N SER A 372 -15.05 1.89 29.92
CA SER A 372 -13.77 2.03 29.23
C SER A 372 -12.66 2.57 30.15
N ILE A 373 -11.42 2.13 29.90
CA ILE A 373 -10.21 2.58 30.59
C ILE A 373 -9.29 3.23 29.55
N VAL A 374 -8.95 4.50 29.76
CA VAL A 374 -8.03 5.25 28.91
C VAL A 374 -6.96 5.86 29.80
N ALA A 375 -5.84 5.19 30.03
CA ALA A 375 -4.89 5.62 31.07
C ALA A 375 -3.43 5.55 30.62
N ASN A 376 -2.61 6.40 31.22
CA ASN A 376 -1.16 6.43 31.01
C ASN A 376 -0.72 6.59 29.55
N ASN A 377 -1.52 7.24 28.71
CA ASN A 377 -1.15 7.54 27.33
C ASN A 377 -0.38 8.87 27.25
N THR A 378 0.49 9.00 26.26
CA THR A 378 1.16 10.27 25.91
C THR A 378 0.67 10.74 24.54
N VAL A 379 0.05 11.91 24.50
CA VAL A 379 -0.47 12.52 23.27
C VAL A 379 0.32 13.78 22.94
N TYR A 380 1.05 13.72 21.83
CA TYR A 380 1.69 14.85 21.17
C TYR A 380 0.68 15.48 20.21
N ALA A 381 -0.12 16.39 20.74
CA ALA A 381 -1.18 17.08 20.02
C ALA A 381 -0.61 18.19 19.14
N TYR A 382 -1.15 18.35 17.93
CA TYR A 382 -0.70 19.40 17.02
C TYR A 382 -1.07 20.80 17.55
N GLU A 383 -0.12 21.73 17.52
CA GLU A 383 -0.35 23.17 17.68
C GLU A 383 0.64 23.97 16.81
N HIS A 384 0.11 24.82 15.94
CA HIS A 384 0.87 25.82 15.21
C HIS A 384 0.00 27.03 14.87
N ALA A 385 0.49 28.24 15.15
CA ALA A 385 -0.24 29.48 14.94
C ALA A 385 -1.65 29.38 15.55
N ARG A 386 -2.71 29.54 14.75
CA ARG A 386 -4.11 29.43 15.21
C ARG A 386 -4.68 28.00 15.17
N ARG A 387 -3.92 27.03 14.63
CA ARG A 387 -4.37 25.66 14.42
C ARG A 387 -3.97 24.80 15.62
N ARG A 388 -4.93 24.24 16.34
CA ARG A 388 -4.69 23.41 17.53
C ARG A 388 -5.63 22.20 17.57
N ALA A 389 -5.09 21.01 17.84
CA ALA A 389 -5.87 19.78 18.03
C ALA A 389 -6.44 19.68 19.46
N ARG A 390 -7.46 18.86 19.68
CA ARG A 390 -8.10 18.67 20.99
C ARG A 390 -7.29 17.83 22.00
N GLY A 391 -6.28 17.08 21.56
CA GLY A 391 -5.51 16.17 22.41
C GLY A 391 -6.30 14.93 22.83
N LEU A 392 -7.15 15.02 23.85
CA LEU A 392 -8.02 13.92 24.30
C LEU A 392 -9.50 14.27 24.10
N ALA A 393 -10.27 13.34 23.54
CA ALA A 393 -11.72 13.46 23.38
C ALA A 393 -12.40 12.21 23.95
N LEU A 394 -12.69 12.26 25.25
CA LEU A 394 -13.23 11.11 26.00
C LEU A 394 -14.69 11.37 26.39
N ARG A 395 -15.55 10.35 26.20
CA ARG A 395 -16.96 10.37 26.63
C ARG A 395 -17.31 9.05 27.32
N ASN A 396 -17.93 9.14 28.50
CA ASN A 396 -18.40 8.00 29.29
C ASN A 396 -17.29 6.97 29.61
N VAL A 397 -16.08 7.45 29.90
CA VAL A 397 -14.91 6.63 30.25
C VAL A 397 -14.80 6.55 31.78
N ALA A 398 -14.70 5.34 32.34
CA ALA A 398 -14.61 5.12 33.79
C ALA A 398 -13.29 5.64 34.38
N VAL A 399 -12.18 5.40 33.68
CA VAL A 399 -10.83 5.68 34.18
C VAL A 399 -10.05 6.45 33.12
N ASN A 400 -9.58 7.65 33.46
CA ASN A 400 -8.84 8.53 32.55
C ASN A 400 -7.55 9.14 33.14
N ASN A 401 -6.96 8.51 34.16
CA ASN A 401 -5.81 9.03 34.90
C ASN A 401 -4.46 8.78 34.19
N GLY A 402 -3.45 9.59 34.54
CA GLY A 402 -2.07 9.43 34.06
C GLY A 402 -1.83 9.77 32.59
N ASN A 403 -2.85 10.18 31.84
CA ASN A 403 -2.67 10.64 30.47
C ASN A 403 -1.95 12.00 30.43
N GLN A 404 -1.01 12.15 29.50
CA GLN A 404 -0.25 13.37 29.28
C GLN A 404 -0.56 13.91 27.89
N VAL A 405 -0.77 15.22 27.78
CA VAL A 405 -0.98 15.91 26.51
C VAL A 405 0.01 17.06 26.40
N THR A 406 0.79 17.09 25.32
CA THR A 406 1.72 18.18 24.99
C THR A 406 1.36 18.72 23.62
N TYR A 407 1.52 20.03 23.44
CA TYR A 407 1.15 20.74 22.21
C TYR A 407 2.40 21.25 21.48
N GLY A 408 2.40 21.16 20.15
CA GLY A 408 3.50 21.66 19.32
C GLY A 408 3.47 21.13 17.89
N LYS A 409 4.54 21.42 17.14
CA LYS A 409 4.87 20.75 15.88
C LYS A 409 5.76 19.55 16.16
N TRP A 410 5.41 18.40 15.60
CA TRP A 410 6.07 17.13 15.88
C TRP A 410 6.73 16.52 14.64
N ASP A 411 6.98 17.32 13.59
CA ASP A 411 7.49 16.80 12.32
C ASP A 411 8.82 16.06 12.48
N LYS A 412 9.71 16.52 13.38
CA LYS A 412 11.00 15.87 13.65
C LYS A 412 10.82 14.54 14.36
N GLU A 413 9.95 14.50 15.37
CA GLU A 413 9.63 13.30 16.12
C GLU A 413 8.89 12.29 15.26
N ILE A 414 8.02 12.74 14.35
CA ILE A 414 7.33 11.86 13.40
C ILE A 414 8.32 11.35 12.35
N ALA A 415 9.24 12.20 11.88
CA ALA A 415 10.25 11.82 10.92
C ALA A 415 11.14 10.69 11.43
N GLN A 416 11.33 10.51 12.75
CA GLN A 416 12.11 9.41 13.31
C GLN A 416 11.54 8.02 12.97
N PHE A 417 10.25 7.94 12.64
CA PHE A 417 9.60 6.71 12.19
C PHE A 417 9.83 6.48 10.68
N GLU A 418 11.00 6.91 10.17
CA GLU A 418 11.37 7.11 8.77
C GLU A 418 10.78 6.08 7.80
N LYS A 419 10.47 6.55 6.58
CA LYS A 419 10.17 5.71 5.42
C LYS A 419 11.22 4.60 5.36
N PRO A 420 10.84 3.34 5.41
CA PRO A 420 11.81 2.28 5.54
C PRO A 420 12.73 2.26 4.31
N TYR A 421 13.99 2.67 4.51
CA TYR A 421 15.06 2.71 3.51
C TYR A 421 15.38 1.34 2.87
N TYR A 422 14.81 0.25 3.37
CA TYR A 422 15.06 -1.12 2.93
C TYR A 422 13.98 -1.68 1.98
N LEU A 423 12.91 -0.93 1.69
CA LEU A 423 11.70 -1.46 1.08
C LEU A 423 11.50 -0.90 -0.33
N ARG A 424 12.20 -1.48 -1.29
CA ARG A 424 11.78 -1.40 -2.69
C ARG A 424 10.66 -2.41 -2.88
N ALA A 425 9.43 -1.94 -3.01
CA ALA A 425 8.40 -2.72 -3.69
C ALA A 425 8.71 -2.73 -5.19
N ARG A 426 8.49 -3.85 -5.89
CA ARG A 426 8.62 -3.87 -7.34
C ARG A 426 7.49 -3.05 -7.95
N VAL A 427 7.79 -2.17 -8.91
CA VAL A 427 6.78 -1.51 -9.74
C VAL A 427 7.42 -1.14 -11.08
N ASP A 428 6.67 -1.26 -12.17
CA ASP A 428 7.07 -0.70 -13.47
C ASP A 428 6.69 0.79 -13.52
N LEU A 429 7.67 1.65 -13.21
CA LEU A 429 7.50 3.11 -13.20
C LEU A 429 7.19 3.68 -14.59
N GLU A 430 7.77 3.12 -15.65
CA GLU A 430 7.54 3.56 -17.03
C GLU A 430 6.10 3.24 -17.45
N PHE A 431 5.62 2.03 -17.13
CA PHE A 431 4.23 1.64 -17.32
C PHE A 431 3.29 2.57 -16.57
N LEU A 432 3.53 2.83 -15.29
CA LEU A 432 2.70 3.71 -14.46
C LEU A 432 2.62 5.12 -15.06
N GLN A 433 3.76 5.71 -15.43
CA GLN A 433 3.80 7.06 -15.99
C GLN A 433 3.09 7.15 -17.34
N ARG A 434 3.34 6.18 -18.24
CA ARG A 434 2.66 6.08 -19.53
C ARG A 434 1.15 5.98 -19.35
N ARG A 435 0.68 5.15 -18.42
CA ARG A 435 -0.75 4.94 -18.19
C ARG A 435 -1.43 6.16 -17.61
N ARG A 436 -0.80 6.87 -16.67
CA ARG A 436 -1.33 8.15 -16.14
C ARG A 436 -1.50 9.19 -17.25
N LEU A 437 -0.54 9.30 -18.16
CA LEU A 437 -0.63 10.24 -19.29
C LEU A 437 -1.74 9.87 -20.27
N GLU A 438 -1.91 8.58 -20.57
CA GLU A 438 -3.00 8.08 -21.42
C GLU A 438 -4.38 8.42 -20.83
N VAL A 439 -4.57 8.13 -19.54
CA VAL A 439 -5.82 8.45 -18.82
C VAL A 439 -6.06 9.96 -18.76
N ALA A 440 -5.01 10.76 -18.60
CA ALA A 440 -5.10 12.21 -18.62
C ALA A 440 -5.61 12.74 -19.97
N ARG A 441 -5.05 12.25 -21.08
CA ARG A 441 -5.49 12.63 -22.44
C ARG A 441 -6.95 12.25 -22.68
N MET A 442 -7.33 11.01 -22.37
CA MET A 442 -8.70 10.53 -22.52
C MET A 442 -9.70 11.37 -21.71
N ARG A 443 -9.34 11.78 -20.49
CA ARG A 443 -10.18 12.66 -19.68
C ARG A 443 -10.29 14.06 -20.30
N LEU A 444 -9.18 14.64 -20.72
CA LEU A 444 -9.16 15.96 -21.36
C LEU A 444 -10.04 15.99 -22.62
N GLU A 445 -9.95 14.98 -23.48
CA GLU A 445 -10.75 14.85 -24.71
C GLU A 445 -12.26 14.94 -24.45
N LYS A 446 -12.74 14.41 -23.32
CA LYS A 446 -14.16 14.50 -22.94
C LYS A 446 -14.60 15.93 -22.57
N TYR A 447 -13.67 16.81 -22.24
CA TYR A 447 -13.93 18.18 -21.82
C TYR A 447 -13.60 19.23 -22.88
N LEU A 448 -12.96 18.86 -23.99
CA LEU A 448 -12.73 19.79 -25.11
C LEU A 448 -14.02 20.45 -25.62
N PRO A 449 -15.17 19.73 -25.75
CA PRO A 449 -16.41 20.35 -26.20
C PRO A 449 -16.94 21.43 -25.26
N THR A 450 -16.67 21.34 -23.94
CA THR A 450 -17.10 22.37 -22.98
C THR A 450 -16.28 23.65 -23.07
N MET A 451 -15.12 23.60 -23.75
CA MET A 451 -14.29 24.75 -24.12
C MET A 451 -14.61 25.27 -25.53
N GLY A 452 -15.58 24.69 -26.24
CA GLY A 452 -15.90 25.03 -27.62
C GLY A 452 -14.95 24.45 -28.67
N ILE A 453 -14.07 23.52 -28.29
CA ILE A 453 -13.10 22.89 -29.20
C ILE A 453 -13.72 21.61 -29.77
N GLU A 454 -14.06 21.63 -31.05
CA GLU A 454 -14.54 20.46 -31.79
C GLU A 454 -13.36 19.72 -32.44
N GLY A 455 -13.03 18.54 -31.92
CA GLY A 455 -11.96 17.70 -32.47
C GLY A 455 -10.62 17.89 -31.74
N ARG A 456 -9.52 17.88 -32.51
CA ARG A 456 -8.16 17.88 -31.93
C ARG A 456 -7.67 19.33 -31.76
N PRO A 457 -7.24 19.73 -30.55
CA PRO A 457 -6.69 21.05 -30.33
C PRO A 457 -5.40 21.25 -31.11
N SER A 458 -5.16 22.47 -31.59
CA SER A 458 -3.95 22.79 -32.32
C SER A 458 -2.68 22.65 -31.49
N HIS A 459 -2.78 22.92 -30.19
CA HIS A 459 -1.73 22.63 -29.22
C HIS A 459 -2.32 22.12 -27.91
N GLN A 460 -1.66 21.12 -27.32
CA GLN A 460 -1.98 20.68 -25.97
C GLN A 460 -0.71 20.31 -25.20
N ARG A 461 -0.66 20.73 -23.94
CA ARG A 461 0.40 20.35 -23.00
C ARG A 461 -0.21 19.92 -21.68
N ILE A 462 0.00 18.67 -21.31
CA ILE A 462 -0.46 18.10 -20.04
C ILE A 462 0.66 18.21 -19.01
N LEU A 463 0.38 18.90 -17.91
CA LEU A 463 1.26 19.06 -16.75
C LEU A 463 1.00 17.92 -15.77
N LEU A 464 1.87 16.91 -15.82
CA LEU A 464 1.85 15.71 -14.98
C LEU A 464 3.29 15.41 -14.55
N GLY A 465 3.58 15.42 -13.25
CA GLY A 465 4.95 15.27 -12.74
C GLY A 465 5.24 16.17 -11.55
N GLU A 466 6.52 16.29 -11.20
CA GLU A 466 6.98 17.19 -10.14
C GLU A 466 7.20 18.62 -10.65
N PHE A 467 6.63 19.59 -9.95
CA PHE A 467 6.73 21.01 -10.26
C PHE A 467 7.18 21.82 -9.04
N PRO A 468 7.79 23.01 -9.24
CA PRO A 468 8.16 23.90 -8.15
C PRO A 468 6.98 24.20 -7.22
N PHE A 469 7.24 24.08 -5.92
CA PHE A 469 6.19 24.09 -4.91
C PHE A 469 6.61 24.79 -3.62
N LYS A 470 5.66 25.34 -2.88
CA LYS A 470 5.87 25.86 -1.52
C LYS A 470 4.69 25.56 -0.60
N TRP A 471 4.96 25.03 0.59
CA TRP A 471 3.99 25.03 1.69
C TRP A 471 3.86 26.44 2.27
N ASP A 472 2.62 26.90 2.38
CA ASP A 472 2.23 28.18 2.97
C ASP A 472 1.57 27.90 4.33
N GLU A 473 2.40 27.59 5.32
CA GLU A 473 1.95 27.08 6.63
C GLU A 473 1.05 28.06 7.40
N ASP A 474 1.29 29.34 7.18
CA ASP A 474 0.61 30.46 7.84
C ASP A 474 -0.37 31.20 6.93
N ASP A 475 -0.58 30.70 5.70
CA ASP A 475 -1.45 31.29 4.67
C ASP A 475 -1.17 32.77 4.39
N VAL A 476 0.11 33.09 4.19
CA VAL A 476 0.60 34.46 3.95
C VAL A 476 0.86 34.75 2.48
N GLY A 477 0.89 33.73 1.60
CA GLY A 477 1.34 33.85 0.23
C GLY A 477 0.50 34.81 -0.61
N GLN A 478 -0.81 34.90 -0.36
CA GLN A 478 -1.67 35.88 -1.06
C GLN A 478 -1.32 37.31 -0.62
N ALA A 479 -1.18 37.54 0.69
CA ALA A 479 -0.83 38.85 1.24
C ALA A 479 0.58 39.29 0.78
N GLN A 480 1.50 38.35 0.61
CA GLN A 480 2.86 38.59 0.14
C GLN A 480 3.01 38.60 -1.38
N ARG A 481 1.93 38.35 -2.13
CA ARG A 481 1.91 38.34 -3.60
C ARG A 481 2.84 37.28 -4.22
N TRP A 482 2.82 36.05 -3.71
CA TRP A 482 3.59 34.93 -4.29
C TRP A 482 3.15 34.56 -5.71
N ASP A 483 2.02 35.10 -6.20
CA ASP A 483 1.63 35.03 -7.62
C ASP A 483 2.65 35.72 -8.55
N ASP A 484 3.35 36.76 -8.08
CA ASP A 484 4.38 37.47 -8.84
C ASP A 484 5.74 36.74 -8.69
N PRO A 485 6.37 36.28 -9.79
CA PRO A 485 7.69 35.64 -9.76
C PRO A 485 8.76 36.41 -8.97
N SER A 486 8.71 37.74 -8.96
CA SER A 486 9.68 38.58 -8.25
C SER A 486 9.52 38.58 -6.73
N ARG A 487 8.35 38.17 -6.22
CA ARG A 487 7.98 38.17 -4.79
C ARG A 487 7.91 36.78 -4.19
N ARG A 488 8.12 35.74 -5.00
CA ARG A 488 8.08 34.34 -4.54
C ARG A 488 9.19 34.03 -3.54
N PRO A 489 8.93 33.08 -2.62
CA PRO A 489 9.99 32.43 -1.87
C PRO A 489 11.05 31.86 -2.82
N LYS A 490 12.33 32.09 -2.49
CA LYS A 490 13.46 31.59 -3.30
C LYS A 490 13.69 30.10 -3.09
N ASP A 491 13.31 29.59 -1.92
CA ASP A 491 13.42 28.21 -1.49
C ASP A 491 12.14 27.45 -1.85
N LEU A 492 12.09 26.99 -3.10
CA LEU A 492 11.02 26.15 -3.62
C LEU A 492 11.39 24.67 -3.47
N ASP A 493 10.45 23.89 -2.94
CA ASP A 493 10.48 22.45 -2.99
C ASP A 493 9.92 21.96 -4.33
N LYS A 494 9.67 20.66 -4.44
CA LYS A 494 8.89 20.06 -5.52
C LYS A 494 7.70 19.31 -4.95
N SER A 495 6.59 19.38 -5.66
CA SER A 495 5.42 18.54 -5.39
C SER A 495 4.80 18.09 -6.69
N TYR A 496 4.07 16.99 -6.65
CA TYR A 496 3.52 16.35 -7.83
C TYR A 496 2.19 17.00 -8.25
N ILE A 497 2.00 17.27 -9.54
CA ILE A 497 0.71 17.56 -10.19
C ILE A 497 0.23 16.28 -10.87
N GLY A 498 -1.02 15.90 -10.63
CA GLY A 498 -1.60 14.60 -11.00
C GLY A 498 -1.43 13.52 -9.93
N ARG A 499 -1.28 13.95 -8.66
CA ARG A 499 -1.33 13.14 -7.43
C ARG A 499 -1.60 14.07 -6.23
N HIS A 500 -2.24 13.56 -5.18
CA HIS A 500 -2.33 14.27 -3.89
C HIS A 500 -0.95 14.49 -3.23
N TRP A 501 -0.77 15.60 -2.50
CA TRP A 501 0.55 16.05 -2.01
C TRP A 501 1.20 15.24 -0.89
N ARG A 502 0.43 14.73 0.07
CA ARG A 502 0.94 13.87 1.15
C ARG A 502 -0.01 12.69 1.33
N THR A 503 0.30 11.58 0.68
CA THR A 503 -0.48 10.34 0.81
C THR A 503 0.05 9.43 1.92
N ASP A 504 1.14 9.83 2.56
CA ASP A 504 1.88 9.09 3.57
C ASP A 504 1.73 9.74 4.95
N HIS A 505 1.28 8.97 5.95
CA HIS A 505 1.20 9.35 7.38
C HIS A 505 0.19 10.44 7.79
N THR A 506 -0.50 11.11 6.88
CA THR A 506 -1.25 12.31 7.27
C THR A 506 -2.72 12.05 7.62
N PHE A 507 -3.13 12.59 8.77
CA PHE A 507 -4.52 12.60 9.20
C PHE A 507 -4.95 14.03 9.52
N GLY A 508 -5.99 14.53 8.85
CA GLY A 508 -6.37 15.94 8.85
C GLY A 508 -5.76 16.76 7.70
N PRO A 509 -6.20 18.01 7.49
CA PRO A 509 -5.93 18.75 6.27
C PRO A 509 -4.48 19.28 6.21
N PRO A 510 -3.82 19.19 5.04
CA PRO A 510 -2.54 19.86 4.82
C PRO A 510 -2.63 21.37 5.06
N PRO A 511 -1.49 22.04 5.30
CA PRO A 511 -1.41 23.48 5.12
C PRO A 511 -1.74 23.89 3.68
N VAL A 512 -1.92 25.20 3.46
CA VAL A 512 -2.03 25.76 2.10
C VAL A 512 -0.75 25.45 1.32
N GLY A 513 -0.88 25.22 0.02
CA GLY A 513 0.25 24.96 -0.86
C GLY A 513 0.16 25.74 -2.16
N TRP A 514 1.32 26.06 -2.74
CA TRP A 514 1.46 26.81 -3.98
C TRP A 514 2.29 26.03 -4.99
N HIS A 515 1.77 25.85 -6.21
CA HIS A 515 2.57 25.43 -7.37
C HIS A 515 2.94 26.63 -8.22
N PHE A 516 4.12 26.58 -8.80
CA PHE A 516 4.62 27.55 -9.75
C PHE A 516 5.09 26.83 -11.00
N VAL A 517 4.43 27.08 -12.13
CA VAL A 517 4.68 26.39 -13.40
C VAL A 517 4.90 27.40 -14.49
N THR A 518 6.04 27.31 -15.17
CA THR A 518 6.26 28.03 -16.42
C THR A 518 5.93 27.15 -17.61
N PHE A 519 5.31 27.74 -18.63
CA PHE A 519 5.03 27.07 -19.88
C PHE A 519 5.15 28.03 -21.05
N ASP A 520 5.59 27.51 -22.19
CA ASP A 520 5.69 28.28 -23.42
C ASP A 520 4.50 27.95 -24.32
N LEU A 521 3.97 28.96 -25.00
CA LEU A 521 2.98 28.80 -26.07
C LEU A 521 3.68 28.92 -27.44
N PRO A 522 3.27 28.12 -28.45
CA PRO A 522 3.75 28.30 -29.82
C PRO A 522 3.27 29.63 -30.39
N ASP A 523 4.07 30.30 -31.23
CA ASP A 523 3.73 31.62 -31.80
C ASP A 523 2.37 31.66 -32.53
N GLU A 524 1.95 30.51 -33.07
CA GLU A 524 0.68 30.29 -33.79
C GLU A 524 -0.57 30.27 -32.89
N HIS A 525 -0.47 30.65 -31.61
CA HIS A 525 -1.63 30.85 -30.73
C HIS A 525 -2.33 32.20 -30.97
N ALA A 526 -1.67 33.16 -31.65
CA ALA A 526 -2.28 34.41 -32.04
C ALA A 526 -3.55 34.13 -32.86
N ASP A 527 -4.69 34.68 -32.45
CA ASP A 527 -6.04 34.46 -32.99
C ASP A 527 -6.76 33.16 -32.58
N ARG A 528 -6.22 32.39 -31.63
CA ARG A 528 -6.87 31.18 -31.08
C ARG A 528 -7.19 31.34 -29.60
N LYS A 529 -8.28 30.71 -29.17
CA LYS A 529 -8.58 30.66 -27.73
C LYS A 529 -7.59 29.78 -27.00
N VAL A 530 -7.15 30.24 -25.84
CA VAL A 530 -6.25 29.49 -24.97
C VAL A 530 -6.97 29.17 -23.67
N PHE A 531 -6.88 27.93 -23.21
CA PHE A 531 -7.52 27.46 -22.00
C PHE A 531 -6.50 26.86 -21.03
N LEU A 532 -6.69 27.15 -19.74
CA LEU A 532 -6.11 26.37 -18.64
C LEU A 532 -7.19 25.44 -18.08
N HIS A 533 -7.03 24.14 -18.30
CA HIS A 533 -7.93 23.11 -17.81
C HIS A 533 -7.36 22.40 -16.58
N PHE A 534 -8.12 22.35 -15.51
CA PHE A 534 -7.78 21.63 -14.28
C PHE A 534 -8.64 20.38 -14.20
N GLY A 535 -8.02 19.20 -14.28
CA GLY A 535 -8.77 17.93 -14.30
C GLY A 535 -9.52 17.64 -13.00
N ALA A 536 -8.99 18.11 -11.87
CA ALA A 536 -9.60 18.17 -10.54
C ALA A 536 -8.55 18.69 -9.53
N VAL A 537 -9.02 19.43 -8.53
CA VAL A 537 -8.20 19.92 -7.41
C VAL A 537 -8.95 19.64 -6.11
N ASP A 538 -8.28 18.95 -5.18
CA ASP A 538 -8.80 18.70 -3.82
C ASP A 538 -8.44 19.90 -2.93
N GLY A 539 -9.46 20.68 -2.55
CA GLY A 539 -9.34 21.94 -1.80
C GLY A 539 -9.68 23.19 -2.62
N LEU A 540 -9.87 24.31 -1.93
CA LEU A 540 -10.15 25.62 -2.53
C LEU A 540 -8.94 26.09 -3.35
N ALA A 541 -9.11 26.17 -4.67
CA ALA A 541 -8.05 26.55 -5.59
C ALA A 541 -8.19 28.03 -6.01
N THR A 542 -7.07 28.72 -6.18
CA THR A 542 -6.98 30.05 -6.79
C THR A 542 -5.87 30.06 -7.83
N ALA A 543 -6.21 30.33 -9.08
CA ALA A 543 -5.26 30.35 -10.19
C ALA A 543 -4.87 31.79 -10.56
N TYR A 544 -3.59 32.00 -10.80
CA TYR A 544 -3.02 33.24 -11.29
C TYR A 544 -2.19 32.95 -12.53
N LEU A 545 -2.32 33.79 -13.54
CA LEU A 545 -1.50 33.74 -14.74
C LEU A 545 -0.80 35.08 -14.92
N ASN A 546 0.52 35.05 -15.04
CA ASN A 546 1.34 36.22 -15.31
C ASN A 546 1.13 37.36 -14.28
N GLY A 547 0.86 37.00 -13.01
CA GLY A 547 0.58 37.92 -11.90
C GLY A 547 -0.88 38.40 -11.80
N THR A 548 -1.76 37.97 -12.70
CA THR A 548 -3.20 38.30 -12.71
C THR A 548 -4.02 37.13 -12.18
N GLN A 549 -4.91 37.38 -11.22
CA GLN A 549 -5.83 36.36 -10.72
C GLN A 549 -6.89 36.03 -11.78
N LEU A 550 -7.02 34.75 -12.13
CA LEU A 550 -8.02 34.27 -13.09
C LEU A 550 -9.36 33.98 -12.40
N GLY A 551 -9.32 33.35 -11.22
CA GLY A 551 -10.52 32.94 -10.50
C GLY A 551 -10.25 31.88 -9.44
N THR A 552 -11.33 31.34 -8.87
CA THR A 552 -11.31 30.33 -7.81
C THR A 552 -12.18 29.13 -8.15
N HIS A 553 -11.81 27.95 -7.64
CA HIS A 553 -12.65 26.75 -7.65
C HIS A 553 -12.83 26.26 -6.21
N ASP A 554 -14.08 26.18 -5.75
CA ASP A 554 -14.39 25.52 -4.49
C ASP A 554 -14.28 24.00 -4.72
N GLY A 555 -13.30 23.37 -4.07
CA GLY A 555 -13.04 21.94 -4.15
C GLY A 555 -13.39 21.22 -2.85
N ASN A 556 -14.48 21.60 -2.17
CA ASN A 556 -14.90 20.96 -0.92
C ASN A 556 -15.20 19.46 -1.08
N ALA A 557 -15.09 18.74 0.05
CA ALA A 557 -15.17 17.28 0.08
C ALA A 557 -16.57 16.72 -0.25
N GLU A 558 -17.63 17.53 -0.13
CA GLU A 558 -19.00 17.07 -0.31
C GLU A 558 -19.48 17.11 -1.76
N THR A 559 -18.93 18.00 -2.61
CA THR A 559 -19.55 18.28 -3.91
C THR A 559 -18.61 18.36 -5.11
N SER A 560 -17.42 18.94 -4.97
CA SER A 560 -16.68 19.47 -6.14
C SER A 560 -15.19 19.15 -6.20
N TRP A 561 -14.63 18.50 -5.16
CA TRP A 561 -13.21 18.11 -5.13
C TRP A 561 -12.77 17.30 -6.35
N ASN A 562 -13.65 16.49 -6.95
CA ASN A 562 -13.35 15.64 -8.10
C ASN A 562 -13.85 16.17 -9.46
N GLN A 563 -14.39 17.38 -9.48
CA GLN A 563 -14.94 18.03 -10.68
C GLN A 563 -13.86 18.83 -11.41
N PRO A 564 -13.77 18.74 -12.75
CA PRO A 564 -12.89 19.58 -13.53
C PRO A 564 -13.46 20.99 -13.74
N PHE A 565 -12.58 21.93 -14.01
CA PHE A 565 -12.91 23.32 -14.36
C PHE A 565 -11.87 23.90 -15.34
N HIS A 566 -12.18 25.01 -15.99
CA HIS A 566 -11.25 25.67 -16.89
C HIS A 566 -11.43 27.19 -16.89
N PHE A 567 -10.37 27.90 -17.28
CA PHE A 567 -10.40 29.32 -17.58
C PHE A 567 -10.01 29.53 -19.04
N GLU A 568 -10.78 30.32 -19.77
CA GLU A 568 -10.27 30.94 -20.99
C GLU A 568 -9.29 32.04 -20.58
N VAL A 569 -8.09 32.01 -21.14
CA VAL A 569 -6.96 32.88 -20.75
C VAL A 569 -6.36 33.64 -21.93
N THR A 570 -7.08 33.75 -23.04
CA THR A 570 -6.63 34.32 -24.33
C THR A 570 -6.01 35.72 -24.15
N ASP A 571 -6.62 36.57 -23.32
CA ASP A 571 -6.15 37.95 -23.09
C ASP A 571 -5.04 38.07 -22.03
N GLN A 572 -4.78 36.99 -21.29
CA GLN A 572 -3.82 36.98 -20.17
C GLN A 572 -2.51 36.27 -20.53
N VAL A 573 -2.50 35.47 -21.59
CA VAL A 573 -1.30 34.82 -22.12
C VAL A 573 -0.43 35.80 -22.91
N ARG A 574 0.85 35.43 -23.06
CA ARG A 574 1.87 36.17 -23.81
C ARG A 574 2.55 35.20 -24.78
N ALA A 575 3.12 35.73 -25.85
CA ALA A 575 4.02 34.94 -26.69
C ALA A 575 5.24 34.46 -25.89
N GLY A 576 5.69 33.24 -26.18
CA GLY A 576 6.75 32.58 -25.43
C GLY A 576 6.30 32.21 -24.01
N SER A 577 7.08 32.64 -23.01
CA SER A 577 6.96 32.11 -21.65
C SER A 577 5.85 32.76 -20.83
N ASN A 578 5.03 31.91 -20.22
CA ASN A 578 3.92 32.24 -19.34
C ASN A 578 4.13 31.58 -17.98
N ASP A 579 3.57 32.21 -16.96
CA ASP A 579 3.81 31.85 -15.58
C ASP A 579 2.47 31.61 -14.83
N LEU A 580 2.23 30.36 -14.47
CA LEU A 580 1.06 29.91 -13.72
C LEU A 580 1.43 29.75 -12.24
N ALA A 581 0.74 30.47 -11.36
CA ALA A 581 0.74 30.19 -9.93
C ALA A 581 -0.61 29.60 -9.51
N LEU A 582 -0.58 28.53 -8.71
CA LEU A 582 -1.77 27.85 -8.23
C LEU A 582 -1.70 27.69 -6.72
N ARG A 583 -2.53 28.45 -6.00
CA ARG A 583 -2.74 28.29 -4.55
C ARG A 583 -3.86 27.28 -4.32
N ILE A 584 -3.66 26.36 -3.38
CA ILE A 584 -4.71 25.41 -2.96
C ILE A 584 -4.74 25.37 -1.43
N ALA A 585 -5.94 25.56 -0.88
CA ALA A 585 -6.23 25.44 0.54
C ALA A 585 -7.08 24.17 0.80
N PRO A 586 -6.47 23.07 1.25
CA PRO A 586 -7.19 21.83 1.54
C PRO A 586 -8.08 21.94 2.77
N GLU A 587 -9.24 21.28 2.74
CA GLU A 587 -10.21 21.32 3.85
C GLU A 587 -10.19 20.09 4.74
N MET A 588 -9.96 18.89 4.16
CA MET A 588 -10.19 17.62 4.86
C MET A 588 -8.92 16.76 5.07
N LEU A 589 -8.39 16.09 4.04
CA LEU A 589 -7.39 15.02 4.26
C LEU A 589 -6.14 15.11 3.37
N LEU A 590 -6.28 15.16 2.05
CA LEU A 590 -5.17 14.91 1.13
C LEU A 590 -4.68 16.18 0.45
N GLY A 591 -5.57 16.86 -0.26
CA GLY A 591 -5.28 18.12 -0.92
C GLY A 591 -4.39 18.02 -2.15
N GLY A 592 -4.50 19.05 -3.00
CA GLY A 592 -3.63 19.26 -4.15
C GLY A 592 -4.29 18.96 -5.51
N PRO A 593 -3.62 19.29 -6.62
CA PRO A 593 -4.10 19.04 -7.97
C PRO A 593 -3.85 17.55 -8.30
N PHE A 594 -4.71 16.67 -7.78
CA PHE A 594 -4.54 15.22 -7.92
C PHE A 594 -4.86 14.70 -9.32
N ARG A 595 -5.44 15.54 -10.18
CA ARG A 595 -5.48 15.30 -11.62
C ARG A 595 -4.64 16.36 -12.37
N PRO A 596 -4.20 16.05 -13.59
CA PRO A 596 -3.34 16.96 -14.35
C PRO A 596 -3.98 18.32 -14.62
N VAL A 597 -3.12 19.32 -14.76
CA VAL A 597 -3.46 20.60 -15.37
C VAL A 597 -3.06 20.54 -16.84
N SER A 598 -3.86 21.08 -17.75
CA SER A 598 -3.60 21.06 -19.18
C SER A 598 -3.69 22.47 -19.76
N ILE A 599 -2.76 22.81 -20.63
CA ILE A 599 -2.82 23.99 -21.48
C ILE A 599 -3.35 23.53 -22.83
N VAL A 600 -4.41 24.17 -23.31
CA VAL A 600 -5.06 23.82 -24.57
C VAL A 600 -5.19 25.07 -25.42
N VAL A 601 -4.81 24.99 -26.69
CA VAL A 601 -5.07 26.00 -27.70
C VAL A 601 -6.05 25.39 -28.68
N GLU A 602 -7.12 26.12 -28.97
CA GLU A 602 -8.17 25.74 -29.93
C GLU A 602 -7.60 25.15 -31.23
#